data_AF-A0AAD9R1B9-F1
#
_entry.id   AF-A0AAD9R1B9-F1
#
_cell.length_a   1.000
_cell.length_b   1.000
_cell.length_c   1.000
_cell.angle_alpha   90.00
_cell.angle_beta   90.00
_cell.angle_gamma   90.00
#
_symmetry.space_group_name_H-M   'P 1'
#
loop_
_entity.id
_entity.type
_entity.pdbx_description
1 polymer ?
#
loop_
_entity_poly.entity_id
_entity_poly.type
_entity_poly.pdbx_seq_one_letter_code
_entity_poly.pdbx_strand_id
1 'polypeptide(L)'
;MLDTQVIEMAEKNLFIFLFISIVRFSCGDIDYSKNGTVYYTAGKYRIAFGVLDVDQGVAYGIYQDSIQTNGWGKLDIVSGTGAAKYSDQTIMYAAGYLEGALTAKRINENYVNNYDIWFRTSSESLVEKAKIWFDNQEKWMRDQITKRSSNSSLWRQMGNIIAQYDGMY
;
A
#
# COMPACT_ATOMS: atom_id res chain seq x y z
N MET A 1 62.42 -2.79 27.03
CA MET A 1 61.57 -4.02 27.06
C MET A 1 60.10 -3.70 27.34
N LEU A 2 59.77 -2.64 28.11
CA LEU A 2 58.38 -2.18 28.27
C LEU A 2 57.78 -1.51 27.01
N ASP A 3 58.56 -0.72 26.26
CA ASP A 3 58.01 0.03 25.12
C ASP A 3 57.50 -0.86 23.97
N THR A 4 58.15 -2.00 23.73
CA THR A 4 57.77 -2.93 22.67
C THR A 4 56.44 -3.64 22.95
N GLN A 5 56.15 -3.92 24.23
CA GLN A 5 54.90 -4.56 24.68
C GLN A 5 53.71 -3.60 24.57
N VAL A 6 53.91 -2.31 24.83
CA VAL A 6 52.86 -1.29 24.72
C VAL A 6 52.46 -1.05 23.26
N ILE A 7 53.44 -1.06 22.34
CA ILE A 7 53.20 -0.93 20.89
C ILE A 7 52.43 -2.15 20.35
N GLU A 8 52.81 -3.37 20.73
CA GLU A 8 52.09 -4.60 20.34
C GLU A 8 50.62 -4.61 20.82
N MET A 9 50.37 -4.10 22.04
CA MET A 9 49.03 -4.01 22.61
C MET A 9 48.17 -2.95 21.91
N ALA A 10 48.78 -1.81 21.55
CA ALA A 10 48.12 -0.75 20.80
C ALA A 10 47.74 -1.20 19.38
N GLU A 11 48.62 -1.94 18.70
CA GLU A 11 48.32 -2.49 17.36
C GLU A 11 47.24 -3.57 17.41
N LYS A 12 47.26 -4.49 18.38
CA LYS A 12 46.18 -5.48 18.56
C LYS A 12 44.83 -4.83 18.85
N ASN A 13 44.80 -3.81 19.70
CA ASN A 13 43.57 -3.07 19.99
C ASN A 13 43.07 -2.29 18.78
N LEU A 14 43.97 -1.65 18.01
CA LEU A 14 43.62 -0.94 16.77
C LEU A 14 43.04 -1.90 15.71
N PHE A 15 43.60 -3.10 15.57
CA PHE A 15 43.06 -4.14 14.68
C PHE A 15 41.69 -4.67 15.13
N ILE A 16 41.46 -4.80 16.45
CA ILE A 16 40.17 -5.19 17.01
C ILE A 16 39.11 -4.09 16.79
N PHE A 17 39.47 -2.82 16.97
CA PHE A 17 38.58 -1.69 16.66
C PHE A 17 38.28 -1.56 15.16
N LEU A 18 39.23 -1.90 14.28
CA LEU A 18 39.00 -1.93 12.85
C LEU A 18 38.05 -3.08 12.43
N PHE A 19 38.16 -4.25 13.07
CA PHE A 19 37.27 -5.39 12.80
C PHE A 19 35.83 -5.14 13.30
N ILE A 20 35.65 -4.45 14.44
CA ILE A 20 34.31 -4.10 14.96
C ILE A 20 33.64 -3.02 14.09
N SER A 21 34.42 -2.19 13.39
CA SER A 21 33.91 -1.15 12.48
C SER A 21 33.47 -1.68 11.10
N ILE A 22 33.78 -2.94 10.77
CA ILE A 22 33.44 -3.58 9.47
C ILE A 22 32.20 -4.49 9.58
N VAL A 23 31.52 -4.53 10.73
CA VAL A 23 30.09 -4.89 10.74
C VAL A 23 29.31 -3.70 10.19
N ARG A 24 29.53 -3.40 8.91
CA ARG A 24 28.50 -2.79 8.10
C ARG A 24 27.33 -3.74 8.23
N PHE A 25 26.29 -3.30 8.92
CA PHE A 25 24.94 -3.72 8.57
C PHE A 25 24.84 -3.49 7.06
N SER A 26 25.13 -4.53 6.27
CA SER A 26 24.44 -4.69 5.01
C SER A 26 23.00 -4.93 5.45
N CYS A 27 22.28 -3.84 5.69
CA CYS A 27 20.86 -3.83 5.51
C CYS A 27 20.71 -4.11 4.02
N GLY A 28 20.75 -5.40 3.65
CA GLY A 28 20.24 -5.80 2.36
C GLY A 28 18.81 -5.30 2.35
N ASP A 29 18.45 -4.58 1.30
CA ASP A 29 17.06 -4.26 1.06
C ASP A 29 16.35 -5.59 0.79
N ILE A 30 15.84 -6.19 1.87
CA ILE A 30 15.21 -7.50 1.84
C ILE A 30 13.84 -7.33 1.20
N ASP A 31 13.58 -8.12 0.15
CA ASP A 31 12.25 -8.34 -0.39
C ASP A 31 11.27 -8.59 0.76
N TYR A 32 10.24 -7.76 0.85
CA TYR A 32 9.28 -7.83 1.94
C TYR A 32 7.91 -8.23 1.41
N SER A 33 7.29 -9.26 2.01
CA SER A 33 5.97 -9.75 1.59
C SER A 33 4.93 -9.61 2.70
N LYS A 34 3.75 -9.10 2.35
CA LYS A 34 2.55 -9.13 3.18
C LYS A 34 1.48 -9.95 2.49
N ASN A 35 0.63 -10.57 3.27
CA ASN A 35 -0.62 -11.13 2.76
C ASN A 35 -1.75 -10.86 3.75
N GLY A 36 -2.98 -11.04 3.29
CA GLY A 36 -4.13 -10.92 4.15
C GLY A 36 -5.43 -11.30 3.47
N THR A 37 -6.47 -11.39 4.30
CA THR A 37 -7.84 -11.66 3.89
C THR A 37 -8.78 -10.65 4.54
N VAL A 38 -9.69 -10.10 3.74
CA VAL A 38 -10.79 -9.26 4.18
C VAL A 38 -12.05 -10.10 4.30
N TYR A 39 -12.73 -9.94 5.43
CA TYR A 39 -14.03 -10.54 5.70
C TYR A 39 -15.07 -9.46 5.87
N TYR A 40 -16.31 -9.78 5.51
CA TYR A 40 -17.46 -8.90 5.69
C TYR A 40 -18.50 -9.61 6.53
N THR A 41 -18.85 -9.03 7.68
CA THR A 41 -19.81 -9.60 8.62
C THR A 41 -20.63 -8.48 9.26
N ALA A 42 -21.96 -8.61 9.24
CA ALA A 42 -22.89 -7.66 9.85
C ALA A 42 -22.62 -6.19 9.47
N GLY A 43 -22.35 -5.92 8.18
CA GLY A 43 -22.13 -4.55 7.68
C GLY A 43 -20.72 -4.00 7.89
N LYS A 44 -19.79 -4.76 8.48
CA LYS A 44 -18.43 -4.32 8.79
C LYS A 44 -17.37 -5.14 8.07
N TYR A 45 -16.35 -4.45 7.58
CA TYR A 45 -15.15 -5.07 7.02
C TYR A 45 -14.10 -5.26 8.10
N ARG A 46 -13.40 -6.40 8.08
CA ARG A 46 -12.24 -6.68 8.93
C ARG A 46 -11.15 -7.35 8.11
N ILE A 47 -9.90 -7.02 8.39
CA ILE A 47 -8.74 -7.65 7.77
C ILE A 47 -8.03 -8.58 8.75
N ALA A 48 -7.63 -9.75 8.26
CA ALA A 48 -6.67 -10.62 8.95
C ALA A 48 -5.39 -10.67 8.12
N PHE A 49 -4.31 -10.07 8.64
CA PHE A 49 -2.97 -10.16 8.05
C PHE A 49 -2.37 -11.54 8.31
N GLY A 50 -1.53 -12.02 7.39
CA GLY A 50 -0.88 -13.33 7.54
C GLY A 50 -1.76 -14.52 7.16
N VAL A 51 -3.01 -14.29 6.76
CA VAL A 51 -4.01 -15.32 6.48
C VAL A 51 -4.50 -15.19 5.04
N LEU A 52 -4.49 -16.31 4.31
CA LEU A 52 -5.07 -16.46 2.98
C LEU A 52 -6.23 -17.46 3.06
N ASP A 53 -7.42 -16.95 3.35
CA ASP A 53 -8.64 -17.75 3.44
C ASP A 53 -9.45 -17.60 2.15
N VAL A 54 -9.31 -18.61 1.29
CA VAL A 54 -9.96 -18.66 -0.03
C VAL A 54 -11.45 -19.01 0.04
N ASP A 55 -11.88 -19.60 1.15
CA ASP A 55 -13.22 -20.17 1.30
C ASP A 55 -14.19 -19.17 1.95
N GLN A 56 -13.73 -18.44 2.97
CA GLN A 56 -14.58 -17.51 3.73
C GLN A 56 -14.22 -16.03 3.50
N GLY A 57 -13.10 -15.75 2.83
CA GLY A 57 -12.70 -14.39 2.49
C GLY A 57 -13.62 -13.76 1.43
N VAL A 58 -13.92 -12.46 1.61
CA VAL A 58 -14.51 -11.64 0.54
C VAL A 58 -13.44 -11.27 -0.47
N ALA A 59 -12.25 -10.94 0.01
CA ALA A 59 -11.06 -10.68 -0.78
C ALA A 59 -9.82 -11.20 -0.04
N TYR A 60 -8.87 -11.80 -0.73
CA TYR A 60 -7.58 -12.21 -0.18
C TYR A 60 -6.48 -11.92 -1.20
N GLY A 61 -5.24 -11.86 -0.72
CA GLY A 61 -4.16 -11.39 -1.59
C GLY A 61 -2.82 -11.28 -0.92
N ILE A 62 -1.82 -11.07 -1.76
CA ILE A 62 -0.41 -10.98 -1.39
C ILE A 62 0.18 -9.76 -2.07
N TYR A 63 0.98 -9.02 -1.31
CA TYR A 63 1.85 -7.98 -1.82
C TYR A 63 3.31 -8.39 -1.60
N GLN A 64 4.12 -8.30 -2.64
CA GLN A 64 5.56 -8.51 -2.62
C GLN A 64 6.24 -7.20 -3.02
N ASP A 65 6.98 -6.61 -2.10
CA ASP A 65 7.73 -5.38 -2.31
C ASP A 65 9.18 -5.73 -2.64
N SER A 66 9.48 -5.76 -3.93
CA SER A 66 10.81 -6.04 -4.48
C SER A 66 11.39 -4.83 -5.21
N ILE A 67 10.91 -3.63 -4.90
CA ILE A 67 11.31 -2.41 -5.62
C ILE A 67 12.81 -2.18 -5.54
N GLN A 68 13.45 -2.47 -4.41
CA GLN A 68 14.90 -2.28 -4.26
C GLN A 68 15.72 -3.34 -5.00
N THR A 69 15.16 -4.54 -5.18
CA THR A 69 15.85 -5.68 -5.79
C THR A 69 15.68 -5.71 -7.30
N ASN A 70 14.47 -5.42 -7.79
CA ASN A 70 14.14 -5.54 -9.22
C ASN A 70 13.33 -4.36 -9.79
N GLY A 71 13.02 -3.34 -8.98
CA GLY A 71 12.26 -2.16 -9.41
C GLY A 71 10.73 -2.30 -9.37
N TRP A 72 10.18 -3.45 -8.95
CA TRP A 72 8.75 -3.72 -8.97
C TRP A 72 8.18 -4.13 -7.61
N GLY A 73 7.00 -3.62 -7.31
CA GLY A 73 6.10 -4.24 -6.33
C GLY A 73 5.05 -5.07 -7.06
N LYS A 74 4.80 -6.30 -6.61
CA LYS A 74 3.78 -7.18 -7.17
C LYS A 74 2.61 -7.33 -6.19
N LEU A 75 1.41 -6.97 -6.62
CA LEU A 75 0.18 -7.13 -5.86
C LEU A 75 -0.73 -8.13 -6.59
N ASP A 76 -1.12 -9.19 -5.91
CA ASP A 76 -2.09 -10.17 -6.37
C ASP A 76 -3.30 -10.15 -5.42
N ILE A 77 -4.48 -9.81 -5.93
CA ILE A 77 -5.75 -9.80 -5.17
C ILE A 77 -6.77 -10.66 -5.89
N VAL A 78 -7.48 -11.48 -5.13
CA VAL A 78 -8.65 -12.23 -5.57
C VAL A 78 -9.83 -11.84 -4.68
N SER A 79 -10.98 -11.55 -5.27
CA SER A 79 -12.19 -11.19 -4.55
C SER A 79 -13.44 -11.83 -5.15
N GLY A 80 -14.47 -12.04 -4.31
CA GLY A 80 -15.76 -12.59 -4.74
C GLY A 80 -15.77 -14.11 -5.02
N THR A 81 -14.68 -14.81 -4.73
CA THR A 81 -14.55 -16.27 -4.96
C THR A 81 -14.95 -17.12 -3.76
N GLY A 82 -15.10 -16.53 -2.57
CA GLY A 82 -15.52 -17.24 -1.36
C GLY A 82 -16.93 -17.84 -1.42
N ALA A 83 -17.26 -18.64 -0.41
CA ALA A 83 -18.52 -19.38 -0.31
C ALA A 83 -19.73 -18.44 -0.22
N ALA A 84 -19.59 -17.32 0.51
CA ALA A 84 -20.66 -16.33 0.64
C ALA A 84 -20.78 -15.48 -0.64
N LYS A 85 -22.02 -15.22 -1.06
CA LYS A 85 -22.33 -14.33 -2.18
C LYS A 85 -22.57 -12.91 -1.68
N TYR A 86 -21.80 -11.97 -2.21
CA TYR A 86 -21.88 -10.55 -1.88
C TYR A 86 -22.23 -9.75 -3.13
N SER A 87 -22.71 -8.52 -2.95
CA SER A 87 -22.91 -7.60 -4.07
C SER A 87 -21.56 -7.19 -4.68
N ASP A 88 -21.55 -6.86 -5.97
CA ASP A 88 -20.36 -6.37 -6.68
C ASP A 88 -19.68 -5.24 -5.90
N GLN A 89 -20.45 -4.27 -5.39
CA GLN A 89 -19.91 -3.17 -4.60
C GLN A 89 -19.22 -3.62 -3.31
N THR A 90 -19.75 -4.65 -2.62
CA THR A 90 -19.11 -5.21 -1.42
C THR A 90 -17.79 -5.91 -1.78
N ILE A 91 -17.78 -6.63 -2.90
CA ILE A 91 -16.59 -7.33 -3.42
C ILE A 91 -15.51 -6.31 -3.80
N MET A 92 -15.88 -5.27 -4.54
CA MET A 92 -14.96 -4.22 -4.98
C MET A 92 -14.42 -3.40 -3.79
N TYR A 93 -15.28 -3.05 -2.83
CA TYR A 93 -14.84 -2.40 -1.59
C TYR A 93 -13.84 -3.26 -0.83
N ALA A 94 -14.11 -4.55 -0.66
CA ALA A 94 -13.18 -5.46 0.01
C ALA A 94 -11.83 -5.59 -0.73
N ALA A 95 -11.84 -5.57 -2.07
CA ALA A 95 -10.62 -5.57 -2.87
C ALA A 95 -9.78 -4.31 -2.63
N GLY A 96 -10.40 -3.13 -2.66
CA GLY A 96 -9.74 -1.86 -2.36
C GLY A 96 -9.23 -1.79 -0.92
N TYR A 97 -10.03 -2.27 0.03
CA TYR A 97 -9.64 -2.33 1.45
C TYR A 97 -8.41 -3.21 1.68
N LEU A 98 -8.33 -4.35 0.99
CA LEU A 98 -7.16 -5.20 1.05
C LEU A 98 -5.94 -4.55 0.37
N GLU A 99 -6.11 -3.97 -0.81
CA GLU A 99 -5.05 -3.25 -1.54
C GLU A 99 -4.44 -2.14 -0.69
N GLY A 100 -5.28 -1.25 -0.15
CA GLY A 100 -4.86 -0.15 0.70
C GLY A 100 -4.10 -0.64 1.93
N ALA A 101 -4.63 -1.66 2.61
CA ALA A 101 -3.99 -2.23 3.79
C ALA A 101 -2.62 -2.87 3.51
N LEU A 102 -2.47 -3.57 2.38
CA LEU A 102 -1.21 -4.22 2.02
C LEU A 102 -0.16 -3.22 1.52
N THR A 103 -0.59 -2.14 0.84
CA THR A 103 0.29 -1.25 0.08
C THR A 103 0.40 0.19 0.62
N ALA A 104 -0.25 0.52 1.74
CA ALA A 104 -0.30 1.87 2.33
C ALA A 104 1.04 2.63 2.35
N LYS A 105 2.14 1.95 2.69
CA LYS A 105 3.50 2.53 2.68
C LYS A 105 3.87 3.07 1.30
N ARG A 106 3.72 2.26 0.24
CA ARG A 106 4.07 2.65 -1.14
C ARG A 106 3.08 3.66 -1.71
N ILE A 107 1.81 3.60 -1.32
CA ILE A 107 0.82 4.64 -1.65
C ILE A 107 1.28 6.00 -1.10
N ASN A 108 1.69 6.06 0.17
CA ASN A 108 2.15 7.30 0.79
C ASN A 108 3.45 7.83 0.14
N GLU A 109 4.44 6.97 -0.08
CA GLU A 109 5.68 7.36 -0.78
C GLU A 109 5.39 7.90 -2.18
N ASN A 110 4.51 7.23 -2.93
CA ASN A 110 4.09 7.68 -4.25
C ASN A 110 3.34 9.02 -4.18
N TYR A 111 2.48 9.22 -3.19
CA TYR A 111 1.77 10.49 -2.98
C TYR A 111 2.75 11.63 -2.73
N VAL A 112 3.70 11.48 -1.80
CA VAL A 112 4.69 12.53 -1.47
C VAL A 112 5.53 12.88 -2.70
N ASN A 113 6.02 11.86 -3.43
CA ASN A 113 6.86 12.06 -4.60
C ASN A 113 6.10 12.80 -5.71
N ASN A 114 4.87 12.38 -6.03
CA ASN A 114 4.09 13.02 -7.09
C ASN A 114 3.63 14.42 -6.66
N TYR A 115 3.21 14.59 -5.41
CA TYR A 115 2.82 15.90 -4.92
C TYR A 115 3.96 16.91 -5.04
N ASP A 116 5.20 16.52 -4.71
CA ASP A 116 6.37 17.37 -4.88
C ASP A 116 6.60 17.73 -6.36
N ILE A 117 6.53 16.75 -7.26
CA ILE A 117 6.72 16.97 -8.70
C ILE A 117 5.70 17.97 -9.28
N TRP A 118 4.43 17.83 -8.91
CA TRP A 118 3.35 18.62 -9.52
C TRP A 118 3.09 19.95 -8.81
N PHE A 119 3.29 20.01 -7.50
CA PHE A 119 2.80 21.12 -6.68
C PHE A 119 3.85 21.86 -5.86
N ARG A 120 5.12 21.41 -5.78
CA ARG A 120 6.14 22.08 -4.96
C ARG A 120 6.31 23.57 -5.26
N THR A 121 6.29 23.95 -6.53
CA THR A 121 6.44 25.34 -6.98
C THR A 121 5.12 25.96 -7.43
N SER A 122 4.01 25.26 -7.25
CA SER A 122 2.69 25.76 -7.62
C SER A 122 2.20 26.81 -6.61
N SER A 123 1.43 27.78 -7.08
CA SER A 123 0.81 28.75 -6.16
C SER A 123 -0.26 28.06 -5.31
N GLU A 124 -0.39 28.49 -4.05
CA GLU A 124 -1.44 27.98 -3.15
C GLU A 124 -2.85 28.10 -3.79
N SER A 125 -3.08 29.17 -4.55
CA SER A 125 -4.33 29.37 -5.29
C SER A 125 -4.58 28.29 -6.35
N LEU A 126 -3.54 27.81 -7.04
CA LEU A 126 -3.69 26.73 -8.02
C LEU A 126 -4.00 25.41 -7.34
N VAL A 127 -3.29 25.08 -6.26
CA VAL A 127 -3.52 23.87 -5.47
C VAL A 127 -4.96 23.83 -4.94
N GLU A 128 -5.44 24.96 -4.41
CA GLU A 128 -6.81 25.06 -3.91
C GLU A 128 -7.86 24.91 -5.01
N LYS A 129 -7.65 25.55 -6.17
CA LYS A 129 -8.54 25.37 -7.34
C LYS A 129 -8.59 23.93 -7.82
N ALA A 130 -7.44 23.23 -7.80
CA ALA A 130 -7.38 21.83 -8.17
C ALA A 130 -8.18 20.95 -7.20
N LYS A 131 -8.02 21.15 -5.89
CA LYS A 131 -8.82 20.46 -4.86
C LYS A 131 -10.32 20.65 -5.08
N ILE A 132 -10.77 21.90 -5.19
CA ILE A 132 -12.17 22.24 -5.43
C ILE A 132 -12.69 21.58 -6.71
N TRP A 133 -11.88 21.52 -7.77
CA TRP A 133 -12.28 20.88 -9.02
C TRP A 133 -12.46 19.36 -8.83
N PHE A 134 -11.52 18.67 -8.19
CA PHE A 134 -11.63 17.24 -7.91
C PHE A 134 -12.82 16.91 -7.00
N ASP A 135 -13.06 17.70 -5.95
CA ASP A 135 -14.20 17.53 -5.05
C ASP A 135 -15.54 17.67 -5.81
N ASN A 136 -15.64 18.66 -6.70
CA ASN A 136 -16.82 18.87 -7.52
C ASN A 136 -17.03 17.73 -8.54
N GLN A 137 -15.96 17.23 -9.15
CA GLN A 137 -16.03 16.09 -10.06
C GLN A 137 -16.47 14.81 -9.34
N GLU A 138 -15.89 14.53 -8.17
CA GLU A 138 -16.28 13.38 -7.37
C GLU A 138 -17.76 13.45 -6.97
N LYS A 139 -18.19 14.60 -6.46
CA LYS A 139 -19.60 14.83 -6.12
C LYS A 139 -20.52 14.61 -7.31
N TRP A 140 -20.20 15.20 -8.46
CA TRP A 140 -20.99 15.03 -9.69
C TRP A 140 -21.06 13.56 -10.11
N MET A 141 -19.94 12.84 -10.06
CA MET A 141 -19.86 11.43 -10.44
C MET A 141 -20.71 10.56 -9.52
N ARG A 142 -20.61 10.73 -8.19
CA ARG A 142 -21.44 10.00 -7.21
C ARG A 142 -22.94 10.28 -7.39
N ASP A 143 -23.29 11.51 -7.72
CA ASP A 143 -24.65 11.91 -8.09
C ASP A 143 -25.16 11.15 -9.33
N GLN A 144 -24.35 11.04 -10.37
CA GLN A 144 -24.73 10.31 -11.59
C GLN A 144 -24.87 8.80 -11.33
N ILE A 145 -23.97 8.20 -10.56
CA ILE A 145 -24.05 6.79 -10.16
C ILE A 145 -25.38 6.53 -9.45
N THR A 146 -25.72 7.37 -8.47
CA THR A 146 -26.97 7.24 -7.68
C THR A 146 -28.20 7.33 -8.58
N LYS A 147 -28.22 8.29 -9.51
CA LYS A 147 -29.39 8.54 -10.38
C LYS A 147 -29.55 7.50 -11.49
N ARG A 148 -28.46 6.86 -11.95
CA ARG A 148 -28.45 6.12 -13.23
C ARG A 148 -28.05 4.64 -13.13
N SER A 149 -27.46 4.19 -12.03
CA SER A 149 -26.97 2.80 -11.89
C SER A 149 -28.06 1.75 -12.00
N SER A 150 -29.30 2.03 -11.62
CA SER A 150 -30.41 1.06 -11.80
C SER A 150 -30.67 0.72 -13.27
N ASN A 151 -30.45 1.67 -14.18
CA ASN A 151 -30.85 1.58 -15.59
C ASN A 151 -29.68 1.63 -16.59
N SER A 152 -28.44 1.74 -16.13
CA SER A 152 -27.26 1.86 -17.00
C SER A 152 -26.11 0.97 -16.52
N SER A 153 -25.66 0.07 -17.38
CA SER A 153 -24.49 -0.78 -17.13
C SER A 153 -23.22 0.04 -16.91
N LEU A 154 -23.04 1.14 -17.66
CA LEU A 154 -21.93 2.06 -17.49
C LEU A 154 -21.90 2.63 -16.05
N TRP A 155 -23.02 3.16 -15.58
CA TRP A 155 -23.09 3.77 -14.25
C TRP A 155 -23.05 2.74 -13.12
N ARG A 156 -23.46 1.49 -13.35
CA ARG A 156 -23.17 0.38 -12.42
C ARG A 156 -21.69 0.13 -12.28
N GLN A 157 -20.98 0.00 -13.40
CA GLN A 157 -19.54 -0.25 -13.35
C GLN A 157 -18.77 0.93 -12.76
N MET A 158 -19.20 2.16 -13.02
CA MET A 158 -18.64 3.31 -12.31
C MET A 158 -18.88 3.20 -10.80
N GLY A 159 -20.07 2.75 -10.37
CA GLY A 159 -20.34 2.45 -8.96
C GLY A 159 -19.41 1.38 -8.36
N ASN A 160 -19.01 0.38 -9.15
CA ASN A 160 -18.07 -0.65 -8.74
C ASN A 160 -16.63 -0.11 -8.60
N ILE A 161 -16.18 0.74 -9.53
CA ILE A 161 -14.87 1.41 -9.47
C ILE A 161 -14.80 2.30 -8.22
N ILE A 162 -15.84 3.08 -7.96
CA ILE A 162 -15.89 3.97 -6.79
C ILE A 162 -15.98 3.18 -5.49
N ALA A 163 -16.67 2.04 -5.47
CA ALA A 163 -16.66 1.17 -4.29
C ALA A 163 -15.23 0.64 -3.97
N GLN A 164 -14.43 0.29 -4.99
CA GLN A 164 -13.02 -0.08 -4.78
C GLN A 164 -12.20 1.08 -4.25
N TYR A 165 -12.36 2.28 -4.83
CA TYR A 165 -11.69 3.48 -4.34
C TYR A 165 -12.04 3.79 -2.88
N ASP A 166 -13.32 3.70 -2.50
CA ASP A 166 -13.81 3.90 -1.14
C ASP A 166 -13.28 2.86 -0.15
N GLY A 167 -12.98 1.65 -0.63
CA GLY A 167 -12.34 0.62 0.18
C GLY A 167 -10.88 0.95 0.48
N MET A 168 -10.16 1.56 -0.46
CA MET A 168 -8.74 1.86 -0.33
C MET A 168 -8.45 3.06 0.60
N TYR A 169 -9.42 3.97 0.76
CA TYR A 169 -9.33 5.20 1.54
C TYR A 169 -9.42 4.95 3.06
#